data_AF-R9LCP2-F1
#
_entry.id   AF-R9LCP2-F1
#
_cell.length_a   1.000
_cell.length_b   1.000
_cell.length_c   1.000
_cell.angle_alpha   90.00
_cell.angle_beta   90.00
_cell.angle_gamma   90.00
#
_symmetry.space_group_name_H-M   'P 1'
#
loop_
_entity.id
_entity.type
_entity.pdbx_description
1 polymer ?
#
loop_
_entity_poly.entity_id
_entity_poly.type
_entity_poly.pdbx_seq_one_letter_code
_entity_poly.pdbx_strand_id
1 'polypeptide(L)'
;MGQRPDSPLAWAKTACDSMMDIYQDAGTLPPAHRWHYHQGVFLCGMEQLWEVVQEEKYIQYIQQYVDDLVDEQGNLMFARDELDAVQAGLLLFTLYERTGKVKYRKAADKLRYLLLTLNRTSEGGYWHKDKYPYQMWLDGLYMAGVFSLKYANAFGEAGLRAEVLHQEKLMRKHMLDAKSGLLYHAWDESRRMPWADPETGCSPEFWSRSLGWYGLALAQFLDLLPADEPGRAELARAFSSFVDALIRYQDQESGLWYQVVDKGDRPDNWLETSGSCLFVYTLAKAVQQGLAGEDAGRAALRGYEGLTQVVEWDDKGRLVLPDICIGTSAGDYDHYAARPKVKNDLHGVGAFVMACTQMEMLLSRKEDPADVHV
;
A
#
# COMPACT_ATOMS: atom_id res chain seq x y z
N MET A 1 -8.80 -18.81 24.47
CA MET A 1 -7.83 -18.67 23.38
C MET A 1 -8.55 -18.95 22.08
N GLY A 2 -8.59 -17.98 21.16
CA GLY A 2 -9.21 -18.16 19.85
C GLY A 2 -8.52 -19.30 19.09
N GLN A 3 -9.29 -20.10 18.36
CA GLN A 3 -8.75 -21.10 17.47
C GLN A 3 -7.94 -20.38 16.38
N ARG A 4 -6.68 -20.80 16.16
CA ARG A 4 -5.84 -20.22 15.10
C ARG A 4 -6.55 -20.41 13.74
N PRO A 5 -6.74 -19.35 12.95
CA PRO A 5 -7.33 -19.46 11.61
C PRO A 5 -6.55 -20.45 10.73
N ASP A 6 -7.27 -21.19 9.90
CA ASP A 6 -6.78 -22.29 9.07
C ASP A 6 -6.56 -21.90 7.59
N SER A 7 -7.05 -20.74 7.16
CA SER A 7 -6.84 -20.21 5.81
C SER A 7 -6.46 -18.72 5.80
N PRO A 8 -5.82 -18.23 4.70
CA PRO A 8 -5.59 -16.81 4.51
C PRO A 8 -6.87 -15.96 4.63
N LEU A 9 -7.98 -16.36 4.02
CA LEU A 9 -9.25 -15.63 4.20
C LEU A 9 -9.75 -15.61 5.64
N ALA A 10 -9.58 -16.70 6.41
CA ALA A 10 -9.96 -16.71 7.81
C ALA A 10 -9.11 -15.73 8.65
N TRP A 11 -7.82 -15.60 8.34
CA TRP A 11 -6.95 -14.55 8.93
C TRP A 11 -7.42 -13.13 8.58
N ALA A 12 -7.72 -12.87 7.30
CA ALA A 12 -8.25 -11.59 6.85
C ALA A 12 -9.55 -11.21 7.57
N LYS A 13 -10.52 -12.15 7.66
CA LYS A 13 -11.78 -11.94 8.40
C LYS A 13 -11.54 -11.63 9.86
N THR A 14 -10.68 -12.41 10.51
CA THR A 14 -10.35 -12.24 11.93
C THR A 14 -9.75 -10.86 12.19
N ALA A 15 -8.85 -10.39 11.32
CA ALA A 15 -8.25 -9.06 11.42
C ALA A 15 -9.31 -7.95 11.27
N CYS A 16 -10.16 -8.01 10.24
CA CYS A 16 -11.24 -7.03 10.05
C CYS A 16 -12.24 -7.03 11.22
N ASP A 17 -12.68 -8.20 11.65
CA ASP A 17 -13.65 -8.35 12.75
C ASP A 17 -13.09 -7.85 14.08
N SER A 18 -11.80 -8.08 14.34
CA SER A 18 -11.10 -7.56 15.52
C SER A 18 -11.07 -6.04 15.54
N MET A 19 -10.79 -5.41 14.39
CA MET A 19 -10.80 -3.95 14.27
C MET A 19 -12.19 -3.36 14.38
N MET A 20 -13.22 -4.01 13.80
CA MET A 20 -14.61 -3.59 13.95
C MET A 20 -15.11 -3.73 15.40
N ASP A 21 -14.62 -4.70 16.17
CA ASP A 21 -14.95 -4.78 17.60
C ASP A 21 -14.26 -3.67 18.42
N ILE A 22 -13.01 -3.31 18.07
CA ILE A 22 -12.29 -2.20 18.72
C ILE A 22 -12.96 -0.86 18.38
N TYR A 23 -13.31 -0.66 17.11
CA TYR A 23 -13.88 0.57 16.57
C TYR A 23 -15.27 0.28 16.01
N GLN A 24 -16.26 0.12 16.90
CA GLN A 24 -17.63 -0.24 16.50
C GLN A 24 -18.27 0.77 15.54
N ASP A 25 -17.91 2.05 15.68
CA ASP A 25 -18.24 3.10 14.74
C ASP A 25 -17.04 3.35 13.82
N ALA A 26 -17.21 3.14 12.51
CA ALA A 26 -16.18 3.33 11.52
C ALA A 26 -15.63 4.77 11.48
N GLY A 27 -16.42 5.79 11.87
CA GLY A 27 -15.94 7.18 12.01
C GLY A 27 -14.88 7.36 13.10
N THR A 28 -14.81 6.44 14.06
CA THR A 28 -13.85 6.50 15.18
C THR A 28 -12.49 5.85 14.87
N LEU A 29 -12.33 5.25 13.68
CA LEU A 29 -11.04 4.74 13.21
C LEU A 29 -9.98 5.85 13.21
N PRO A 30 -8.78 5.60 13.79
CA PRO A 30 -7.78 6.66 13.97
C PRO A 30 -7.12 7.09 12.64
N PRO A 31 -6.94 8.40 12.39
CA PRO A 31 -7.40 9.53 13.21
C PRO A 31 -8.92 9.77 13.11
N ALA A 32 -9.64 9.72 14.24
CA ALA A 32 -11.10 9.77 14.28
C ALA A 32 -11.69 11.00 13.55
N HIS A 33 -12.79 10.79 12.83
CA HIS A 33 -13.53 11.79 12.05
C HIS A 33 -12.67 12.64 11.11
N ARG A 34 -11.62 12.02 10.54
CA ARG A 34 -10.72 12.67 9.60
C ARG A 34 -10.52 11.81 8.37
N TRP A 35 -10.68 12.43 7.20
CA TRP A 35 -10.32 11.84 5.93
C TRP A 35 -8.80 11.69 5.81
N HIS A 36 -8.30 10.46 5.89
CA HIS A 36 -6.87 10.18 5.85
C HIS A 36 -6.58 8.78 5.30
N TYR A 37 -5.36 8.59 4.77
CA TYR A 37 -4.95 7.31 4.19
C TYR A 37 -4.83 6.17 5.19
N HIS A 38 -4.74 6.46 6.50
CA HIS A 38 -4.68 5.43 7.55
C HIS A 38 -5.94 4.56 7.50
N GLN A 39 -7.12 5.17 7.58
CA GLN A 39 -8.39 4.45 7.43
C GLN A 39 -8.55 3.96 6.00
N GLY A 40 -8.17 4.79 5.02
CA GLY A 40 -8.26 4.44 3.60
C GLY A 40 -7.60 3.10 3.27
N VAL A 41 -6.36 2.86 3.72
CA VAL A 41 -5.66 1.59 3.44
C VAL A 41 -6.25 0.40 4.18
N PHE A 42 -6.64 0.56 5.46
CA PHE A 42 -7.33 -0.48 6.20
C PHE A 42 -8.63 -0.90 5.49
N LEU A 43 -9.44 0.08 5.11
CA LEU A 43 -10.71 -0.14 4.43
C LEU A 43 -10.54 -0.64 2.99
N CYS A 44 -9.44 -0.30 2.29
CA CYS A 44 -9.12 -0.92 1.01
C CYS A 44 -8.74 -2.41 1.17
N GLY A 45 -8.09 -2.79 2.28
CA GLY A 45 -7.87 -4.20 2.61
C GLY A 45 -9.19 -4.92 2.87
N MET A 46 -10.06 -4.31 3.68
CA MET A 46 -11.41 -4.81 3.94
C MET A 46 -12.25 -4.92 2.66
N GLU A 47 -12.10 -3.98 1.71
CA GLU A 47 -12.76 -4.01 0.40
C GLU A 47 -12.31 -5.25 -0.40
N GLN A 48 -11.00 -5.52 -0.48
CA GLN A 48 -10.50 -6.74 -1.15
C GLN A 48 -10.99 -8.02 -0.48
N LEU A 49 -11.11 -8.04 0.85
CA LEU A 49 -11.72 -9.17 1.55
C LEU A 49 -13.19 -9.32 1.14
N TRP A 50 -13.94 -8.21 1.18
CA TRP A 50 -15.35 -8.16 0.81
C TRP A 50 -15.59 -8.63 -0.62
N GLU A 51 -14.73 -8.25 -1.58
CA GLU A 51 -14.83 -8.69 -2.98
C GLU A 51 -14.83 -10.23 -3.10
N VAL A 52 -14.06 -10.92 -2.25
CA VAL A 52 -13.97 -12.39 -2.26
C VAL A 52 -15.09 -13.05 -1.46
N VAL A 53 -15.39 -12.57 -0.25
CA VAL A 53 -16.29 -13.28 0.68
C VAL A 53 -17.74 -12.79 0.63
N GLN A 54 -17.98 -11.61 0.04
CA GLN A 54 -19.30 -10.98 -0.16
C GLN A 54 -20.14 -10.85 1.13
N GLU A 55 -19.50 -10.74 2.30
CA GLU A 55 -20.19 -10.49 3.57
C GLU A 55 -20.52 -9.00 3.73
N GLU A 56 -21.81 -8.67 3.72
CA GLU A 56 -22.30 -7.29 3.65
C GLU A 56 -21.82 -6.38 4.80
N LYS A 57 -21.51 -6.96 5.98
CA LYS A 57 -20.98 -6.19 7.13
C LYS A 57 -19.74 -5.37 6.79
N TYR A 58 -18.88 -5.88 5.89
CA TYR A 58 -17.63 -5.21 5.53
C TYR A 58 -17.87 -3.98 4.65
N ILE A 59 -18.67 -4.12 3.59
CA ILE A 59 -18.98 -2.97 2.73
C ILE A 59 -19.88 -1.94 3.44
N GLN A 60 -20.74 -2.37 4.36
CA GLN A 60 -21.50 -1.45 5.22
C GLN A 60 -20.60 -0.64 6.14
N TYR A 61 -19.57 -1.26 6.73
CA TYR A 61 -18.61 -0.56 7.59
C TYR A 61 -17.75 0.43 6.79
N ILE A 62 -17.33 0.06 5.57
CA ILE A 62 -16.67 0.98 4.63
C ILE A 62 -17.59 2.16 4.30
N GLN A 63 -18.86 1.89 3.98
CA GLN A 63 -19.83 2.93 3.66
C GLN A 63 -20.08 3.85 4.87
N GLN A 64 -20.13 3.32 6.09
CA GLN A 64 -20.30 4.11 7.31
C GLN A 64 -19.17 5.13 7.47
N TYR A 65 -17.90 4.73 7.28
CA TYR A 65 -16.77 5.67 7.33
C TYR A 65 -16.87 6.75 6.25
N VAL A 66 -17.22 6.39 5.02
CA VAL A 66 -17.34 7.37 3.93
C VAL A 66 -18.51 8.32 4.17
N ASP A 67 -19.65 7.81 4.62
CA ASP A 67 -20.86 8.61 4.88
C ASP A 67 -20.73 9.50 6.14
N ASP A 68 -19.83 9.18 7.09
CA ASP A 68 -19.45 10.07 8.21
C ASP A 68 -18.74 11.35 7.71
N LEU A 69 -17.99 11.25 6.61
CA LEU A 69 -17.12 12.31 6.11
C LEU A 69 -17.62 12.98 4.81
N VAL A 70 -18.52 12.32 4.07
CA VAL A 70 -19.07 12.78 2.79
C VAL A 70 -20.57 13.04 2.92
N ASP A 71 -20.95 14.31 2.91
CA ASP A 71 -22.37 14.70 2.98
C ASP A 71 -23.14 14.37 1.68
N GLU A 72 -24.47 14.55 1.72
CA GLU A 72 -25.36 14.27 0.58
C GLU A 72 -25.08 15.13 -0.66
N GLN A 73 -24.38 16.26 -0.52
CA GLN A 73 -23.94 17.10 -1.63
C GLN A 73 -22.55 16.71 -2.14
N GLY A 74 -21.90 15.72 -1.52
CA GLY A 74 -20.54 15.27 -1.82
C GLY A 74 -19.47 16.20 -1.25
N ASN A 75 -19.78 17.00 -0.23
CA ASN A 75 -18.78 17.79 0.50
C ASN A 75 -17.98 16.90 1.44
N LEU A 76 -16.67 17.16 1.45
CA LEU A 76 -15.66 16.43 2.16
C LEU A 76 -14.61 17.42 2.62
N MET A 77 -14.19 17.32 3.88
CA MET A 77 -13.04 18.06 4.41
C MET A 77 -11.80 17.15 4.39
N PHE A 78 -10.72 17.64 3.79
CA PHE A 78 -9.47 16.90 3.64
C PHE A 78 -8.28 17.87 3.57
N ALA A 79 -7.06 17.37 3.80
CA ALA A 79 -5.84 18.17 3.65
C ALA A 79 -5.59 18.50 2.17
N ARG A 80 -5.55 19.78 1.81
CA ARG A 80 -5.60 20.26 0.42
C ARG A 80 -4.21 20.45 -0.22
N ASP A 81 -3.19 19.95 0.44
CA ASP A 81 -1.79 20.09 0.05
C ASP A 81 -1.05 18.75 0.11
N GLU A 82 -1.75 17.63 0.31
CA GLU A 82 -1.12 16.32 0.56
C GLU A 82 -1.61 15.25 -0.43
N LEU A 83 -0.68 14.50 -1.02
CA LEU A 83 -1.03 13.29 -1.79
C LEU A 83 -1.78 12.27 -0.91
N ASP A 84 -1.41 12.18 0.37
CA ASP A 84 -2.05 11.33 1.39
C ASP A 84 -3.56 11.49 1.47
N ALA A 85 -4.09 12.68 1.18
CA ALA A 85 -5.53 12.94 1.21
C ALA A 85 -6.28 12.24 0.06
N VAL A 86 -5.59 11.87 -1.01
CA VAL A 86 -6.19 11.28 -2.21
C VAL A 86 -6.48 9.79 -2.00
N GLN A 87 -5.66 9.09 -1.22
CA GLN A 87 -5.68 7.62 -1.11
C GLN A 87 -7.04 7.07 -0.67
N ALA A 88 -7.66 7.67 0.36
CA ALA A 88 -8.96 7.21 0.85
C ALA A 88 -10.08 7.36 -0.20
N GLY A 89 -9.84 8.12 -1.27
CA GLY A 89 -10.74 8.26 -2.40
C GLY A 89 -10.95 6.95 -3.18
N LEU A 90 -10.06 5.96 -2.99
CA LEU A 90 -10.21 4.62 -3.56
C LEU A 90 -11.53 3.94 -3.14
N LEU A 91 -12.02 4.23 -1.94
CA LEU A 91 -13.27 3.67 -1.40
C LEU A 91 -14.53 4.21 -2.12
N LEU A 92 -14.41 5.35 -2.81
CA LEU A 92 -15.54 6.03 -3.44
C LEU A 92 -16.02 5.29 -4.70
N PHE A 93 -15.15 4.57 -5.39
CA PHE A 93 -15.46 3.94 -6.67
C PHE A 93 -16.46 2.80 -6.53
N THR A 94 -16.17 1.84 -5.64
CA THR A 94 -17.05 0.70 -5.38
C THR A 94 -18.38 1.14 -4.78
N LEU A 95 -18.36 2.13 -3.87
CA LEU A 95 -19.59 2.69 -3.31
C LEU A 95 -20.43 3.41 -4.37
N TYR A 96 -19.80 4.14 -5.30
CA TYR A 96 -20.49 4.75 -6.43
C TYR A 96 -21.11 3.69 -7.34
N GLU A 97 -20.36 2.67 -7.72
CA GLU A 97 -20.83 1.58 -8.57
C GLU A 97 -22.01 0.83 -7.95
N ARG A 98 -21.93 0.47 -6.67
CA ARG A 98 -22.97 -0.30 -5.97
C ARG A 98 -24.25 0.51 -5.74
N THR A 99 -24.12 1.78 -5.39
CA THR A 99 -25.27 2.57 -4.90
C THR A 99 -25.84 3.52 -5.94
N GLY A 100 -25.07 3.86 -6.99
CA GLY A 100 -25.39 4.92 -7.95
C GLY A 100 -25.44 6.33 -7.34
N LYS A 101 -25.09 6.50 -6.05
CA LYS A 101 -25.20 7.80 -5.37
C LYS A 101 -24.13 8.78 -5.87
N VAL A 102 -24.59 9.84 -6.52
CA VAL A 102 -23.73 10.88 -7.12
C VAL A 102 -22.79 11.57 -6.11
N LYS A 103 -23.09 11.55 -4.81
CA LYS A 103 -22.23 12.15 -3.77
C LYS A 103 -20.81 11.57 -3.76
N TYR A 104 -20.66 10.25 -4.00
CA TYR A 104 -19.35 9.60 -4.01
C TYR A 104 -18.50 10.07 -5.20
N ARG A 105 -19.10 10.17 -6.38
CA ARG A 105 -18.44 10.76 -7.55
C ARG A 105 -18.03 12.21 -7.30
N LYS A 106 -18.92 13.04 -6.74
CA LYS A 106 -18.60 14.45 -6.43
C LYS A 106 -17.43 14.58 -5.44
N ALA A 107 -17.33 13.69 -4.47
CA ALA A 107 -16.19 13.63 -3.57
C ALA A 107 -14.91 13.21 -4.31
N ALA A 108 -14.99 12.21 -5.21
CA ALA A 108 -13.86 11.78 -6.03
C ALA A 108 -13.37 12.92 -6.95
N ASP A 109 -14.28 13.68 -7.57
CA ASP A 109 -13.94 14.84 -8.40
C ASP A 109 -13.11 15.88 -7.62
N LYS A 110 -13.43 16.12 -6.34
CA LYS A 110 -12.68 17.06 -5.48
C LYS A 110 -11.24 16.60 -5.24
N LEU A 111 -11.04 15.30 -5.01
CA LEU A 111 -9.72 14.70 -4.82
C LEU A 111 -8.94 14.65 -6.14
N ARG A 112 -9.62 14.37 -7.27
CA ARG A 112 -9.04 14.45 -8.60
C ARG A 112 -8.55 15.87 -8.91
N TYR A 113 -9.33 16.90 -8.59
CA TYR A 113 -8.96 18.29 -8.85
C TYR A 113 -7.86 18.81 -7.93
N LEU A 114 -7.69 18.24 -6.74
CA LEU A 114 -6.51 18.51 -5.90
C LEU A 114 -5.21 18.26 -6.67
N LEU A 115 -5.12 17.18 -7.46
CA LEU A 115 -3.91 16.86 -8.24
C LEU A 115 -3.55 17.93 -9.29
N LEU A 116 -4.50 18.79 -9.67
CA LEU A 116 -4.23 19.92 -10.57
C LEU A 116 -3.60 21.11 -9.85
N THR A 117 -3.71 21.18 -8.52
CA THR A 117 -3.26 22.31 -7.71
C THR A 117 -1.96 22.05 -6.95
N LEU A 118 -1.53 20.79 -6.86
CA LEU A 118 -0.29 20.43 -6.17
C LEU A 118 0.93 21.01 -6.88
N ASN A 119 1.88 21.49 -6.06
CA ASN A 119 3.19 21.90 -6.53
C ASN A 119 3.97 20.71 -7.10
N ARG A 120 4.91 21.00 -8.01
CA ARG A 120 5.66 19.97 -8.75
C ARG A 120 7.16 20.29 -8.79
N THR A 121 7.97 19.25 -8.94
CA THR A 121 9.38 19.36 -9.29
C THR A 121 9.56 19.91 -10.71
N SER A 122 10.78 20.25 -11.09
CA SER A 122 11.07 20.80 -12.43
C SER A 122 10.72 19.85 -13.57
N GLU A 123 10.72 18.54 -13.30
CA GLU A 123 10.33 17.49 -14.26
C GLU A 123 8.84 17.11 -14.17
N GLY A 124 8.05 17.80 -13.34
CA GLY A 124 6.60 17.59 -13.21
C GLY A 124 6.18 16.54 -12.18
N GLY A 125 7.09 16.04 -11.36
CA GLY A 125 6.78 15.14 -10.26
C GLY A 125 6.02 15.84 -9.13
N TYR A 126 4.96 15.25 -8.59
CA TYR A 126 4.23 15.87 -7.48
C TYR A 126 5.12 16.04 -6.26
N TRP A 127 5.04 17.20 -5.61
CA TRP A 127 5.51 17.31 -4.23
C TRP A 127 4.66 16.40 -3.35
N HIS A 128 5.28 15.73 -2.39
CA HIS A 128 4.56 14.87 -1.47
C HIS A 128 3.54 15.66 -0.64
N LYS A 129 3.98 16.82 -0.12
CA LYS A 129 3.16 17.83 0.56
C LYS A 129 3.71 19.25 0.33
N ASP A 130 2.92 20.30 0.51
CA ASP A 130 3.43 21.68 0.39
C ASP A 130 4.57 21.99 1.37
N LYS A 131 4.50 21.42 2.59
CA LYS A 131 5.58 21.52 3.58
C LYS A 131 6.85 20.71 3.25
N TYR A 132 6.81 19.89 2.20
CA TYR A 132 7.93 19.10 1.68
C TYR A 132 8.27 19.54 0.26
N PRO A 133 8.77 20.79 0.09
CA PRO A 133 8.99 21.36 -1.23
C PRO A 133 10.02 20.54 -2.01
N TYR A 134 9.73 20.32 -3.29
CA TYR A 134 10.57 19.60 -4.26
C TYR A 134 10.84 18.11 -3.93
N GLN A 135 10.08 17.54 -2.98
CA GLN A 135 10.30 16.18 -2.52
C GLN A 135 9.28 15.21 -3.12
N MET A 136 9.77 14.15 -3.75
CA MET A 136 8.99 12.96 -4.12
C MET A 136 9.28 11.84 -3.13
N TRP A 137 8.24 11.26 -2.52
CA TRP A 137 8.35 10.11 -1.62
C TRP A 137 7.63 8.93 -2.26
N LEU A 138 8.19 7.72 -2.17
CA LEU A 138 7.62 6.51 -2.80
C LEU A 138 6.15 6.28 -2.40
N ASP A 139 5.82 6.57 -1.15
CA ASP A 139 4.48 6.50 -0.57
C ASP A 139 3.45 7.19 -1.47
N GLY A 140 3.79 8.36 -1.99
CA GLY A 140 2.93 9.17 -2.85
C GLY A 140 2.46 8.46 -4.12
N LEU A 141 3.21 7.46 -4.60
CA LEU A 141 2.82 6.67 -5.76
C LEU A 141 1.55 5.85 -5.50
N TYR A 142 1.46 5.23 -4.33
CA TYR A 142 0.24 4.53 -3.92
C TYR A 142 -0.88 5.54 -3.60
N MET A 143 -0.55 6.63 -2.90
CA MET A 143 -1.58 7.57 -2.43
C MET A 143 -2.39 8.20 -3.58
N ALA A 144 -1.74 8.59 -4.67
CA ALA A 144 -2.42 9.26 -5.79
C ALA A 144 -2.48 8.44 -7.08
N GLY A 145 -1.55 7.51 -7.29
CA GLY A 145 -1.44 6.79 -8.56
C GLY A 145 -2.60 5.83 -8.79
N VAL A 146 -2.92 4.97 -7.82
CA VAL A 146 -4.00 3.98 -7.96
C VAL A 146 -5.35 4.69 -8.09
N PHE A 147 -5.55 5.75 -7.30
CA PHE A 147 -6.74 6.60 -7.38
C PHE A 147 -6.90 7.20 -8.78
N SER A 148 -5.82 7.74 -9.35
CA SER A 148 -5.84 8.35 -10.69
C SER A 148 -6.21 7.34 -11.78
N LEU A 149 -5.72 6.09 -11.69
CA LEU A 149 -6.09 5.03 -12.64
C LEU A 149 -7.54 4.57 -12.46
N LYS A 150 -8.01 4.37 -11.21
CA LYS A 150 -9.43 4.07 -10.95
C LYS A 150 -10.34 5.18 -11.46
N TYR A 151 -9.96 6.45 -11.26
CA TYR A 151 -10.69 7.62 -11.77
C TYR A 151 -10.74 7.64 -13.31
N ALA A 152 -9.60 7.40 -13.96
CA ALA A 152 -9.50 7.33 -15.42
C ALA A 152 -10.44 6.28 -16.01
N ASN A 153 -10.48 5.09 -15.39
CA ASN A 153 -11.29 3.98 -15.85
C ASN A 153 -12.80 4.18 -15.55
N ALA A 154 -13.14 4.75 -14.39
CA ALA A 154 -14.53 4.99 -14.02
C ALA A 154 -15.18 6.15 -14.79
N PHE A 155 -14.43 7.20 -15.12
CA PHE A 155 -14.98 8.46 -15.64
C PHE A 155 -14.41 8.91 -17.00
N GLY A 156 -13.51 8.12 -17.61
CA GLY A 156 -13.07 8.31 -19.00
C GLY A 156 -11.96 9.34 -19.19
N GLU A 157 -11.12 9.58 -18.18
CA GLU A 157 -10.02 10.54 -18.26
C GLU A 157 -8.67 9.88 -18.54
N ALA A 158 -8.50 9.33 -19.75
CA ALA A 158 -7.34 8.52 -20.13
C ALA A 158 -5.97 9.22 -19.95
N GLY A 159 -5.92 10.55 -20.00
CA GLY A 159 -4.68 11.32 -19.77
C GLY A 159 -4.02 11.05 -18.42
N LEU A 160 -4.79 10.63 -17.42
CA LEU A 160 -4.27 10.23 -16.11
C LEU A 160 -3.35 9.00 -16.16
N ARG A 161 -3.47 8.13 -17.17
CA ARG A 161 -2.61 6.95 -17.30
C ARG A 161 -1.17 7.34 -17.60
N ALA A 162 -1.00 8.26 -18.56
CA ALA A 162 0.30 8.83 -18.90
C ALA A 162 0.90 9.60 -17.71
N GLU A 163 0.07 10.33 -16.96
CA GLU A 163 0.50 11.03 -15.74
C GLU A 163 1.05 10.05 -14.69
N VAL A 164 0.32 8.97 -14.38
CA VAL A 164 0.76 7.96 -13.40
C VAL A 164 2.06 7.29 -13.81
N LEU A 165 2.19 6.91 -15.08
CA LEU A 165 3.43 6.32 -15.61
C LEU A 165 4.59 7.30 -15.58
N HIS A 166 4.35 8.60 -15.80
CA HIS A 166 5.36 9.64 -15.66
C HIS A 166 5.82 9.80 -14.21
N GLN A 167 4.90 9.84 -13.25
CA GLN A 167 5.22 9.93 -11.82
C GLN A 167 6.07 8.73 -11.37
N GLU A 168 5.68 7.51 -11.74
CA GLU A 168 6.47 6.30 -11.46
C GLU A 168 7.88 6.39 -12.05
N LYS A 169 7.98 6.76 -13.32
CA LYS A 169 9.26 6.83 -14.04
C LYS A 169 10.21 7.84 -13.41
N LEU A 170 9.71 8.98 -12.95
CA LEU A 170 10.53 9.96 -12.23
C LEU A 170 11.04 9.41 -10.90
N MET A 171 10.17 8.80 -10.09
CA MET A 171 10.58 8.17 -8.83
C MET A 171 11.65 7.11 -9.09
N ARG A 172 11.42 6.20 -10.04
CA ARG A 172 12.39 5.16 -10.39
C ARG A 172 13.69 5.72 -10.95
N LYS A 173 13.64 6.76 -11.79
CA LYS A 173 14.83 7.41 -12.36
C LYS A 173 15.75 7.97 -11.27
N HIS A 174 15.18 8.60 -10.25
CA HIS A 174 15.96 9.31 -9.24
C HIS A 174 16.30 8.47 -8.02
N MET A 175 15.43 7.52 -7.65
CA MET A 175 15.47 6.86 -6.35
C MET A 175 15.95 5.41 -6.41
N LEU A 176 16.02 4.80 -7.61
CA LEU A 176 16.52 3.43 -7.76
C LEU A 176 18.03 3.35 -7.54
N ASP A 177 18.45 2.55 -6.56
CA ASP A 177 19.83 2.13 -6.44
C ASP A 177 20.10 0.93 -7.34
N ALA A 178 20.97 1.12 -8.34
CA ALA A 178 21.29 0.09 -9.31
C ALA A 178 22.00 -1.13 -8.70
N LYS A 179 22.64 -0.98 -7.52
CA LYS A 179 23.38 -2.06 -6.87
C LYS A 179 22.44 -3.02 -6.14
N SER A 180 21.55 -2.50 -5.31
CA SER A 180 20.60 -3.29 -4.51
C SER A 180 19.34 -3.66 -5.30
N GLY A 181 18.97 -2.87 -6.31
CA GLY A 181 17.67 -2.96 -6.98
C GLY A 181 16.50 -2.42 -6.14
N LEU A 182 16.78 -1.81 -4.98
CA LEU A 182 15.80 -1.16 -4.12
C LEU A 182 15.73 0.34 -4.44
N LEU A 183 14.66 0.99 -3.98
CA LEU A 183 14.47 2.42 -4.14
C LEU A 183 14.60 3.12 -2.78
N TYR A 184 15.36 4.21 -2.74
CA TYR A 184 15.40 5.10 -1.57
C TYR A 184 14.00 5.64 -1.26
N HIS A 185 13.70 5.89 0.01
CA HIS A 185 12.36 6.35 0.41
C HIS A 185 11.95 7.68 -0.25
N ALA A 186 12.85 8.66 -0.30
CA ALA A 186 12.56 9.99 -0.80
C ALA A 186 13.68 10.56 -1.68
N TRP A 187 13.29 11.49 -2.56
CA TRP A 187 14.20 12.33 -3.35
C TRP A 187 13.81 13.80 -3.20
N ASP A 188 14.78 14.65 -2.87
CA ASP A 188 14.66 16.10 -2.83
C ASP A 188 15.43 16.71 -4.01
N GLU A 189 14.71 17.20 -5.03
CA GLU A 189 15.32 17.86 -6.20
C GLU A 189 16.16 19.08 -5.79
N SER A 190 15.78 19.78 -4.72
CA SER A 190 16.47 20.97 -4.23
C SER A 190 17.70 20.65 -3.38
N ARG A 191 17.82 19.41 -2.89
CA ARG A 191 18.88 18.90 -2.01
C ARG A 191 19.10 19.75 -0.76
N ARG A 192 18.02 20.27 -0.19
CA ARG A 192 18.06 21.14 0.99
C ARG A 192 17.73 20.41 2.28
N MET A 193 17.03 19.27 2.20
CA MET A 193 16.74 18.47 3.37
C MET A 193 18.01 17.89 3.99
N PRO A 194 18.12 17.81 5.33
CA PRO A 194 19.32 17.26 5.98
C PRO A 194 19.63 15.81 5.62
N TRP A 195 18.61 15.02 5.27
CA TRP A 195 18.76 13.64 4.83
C TRP A 195 19.13 13.52 3.35
N ALA A 196 19.04 14.60 2.56
CA ALA A 196 19.24 14.53 1.13
C ALA A 196 20.73 14.44 0.82
N ASP A 197 21.11 13.37 0.13
CA ASP A 197 22.46 13.20 -0.39
C ASP A 197 22.83 14.38 -1.32
N PRO A 198 24.00 15.00 -1.17
CA PRO A 198 24.36 16.22 -1.89
C PRO A 198 24.52 16.02 -3.40
N GLU A 199 24.79 14.80 -3.87
CA GLU A 199 25.01 14.49 -5.28
C GLU A 199 23.74 14.01 -6.00
N THR A 200 22.93 13.22 -5.33
CA THR A 200 21.74 12.55 -5.88
C THR A 200 20.43 13.18 -5.42
N GLY A 201 20.40 13.75 -4.21
CA GLY A 201 19.19 14.25 -3.54
C GLY A 201 18.37 13.16 -2.84
N CYS A 202 18.83 11.90 -2.82
CA CYS A 202 18.10 10.80 -2.19
C CYS A 202 18.25 10.77 -0.68
N SER A 203 17.22 10.26 0.02
CA SER A 203 17.35 9.79 1.40
C SER A 203 18.30 8.60 1.48
N PRO A 204 18.99 8.36 2.60
CA PRO A 204 20.09 7.39 2.65
C PRO A 204 19.64 5.93 2.80
N GLU A 205 18.36 5.67 3.11
CA GLU A 205 17.90 4.34 3.54
C GLU A 205 16.80 3.73 2.66
N PHE A 206 16.79 2.39 2.60
CA PHE A 206 15.73 1.58 2.00
C PHE A 206 14.70 1.18 3.05
N TRP A 207 13.73 2.06 3.30
CA TRP A 207 12.70 1.83 4.31
C TRP A 207 11.63 0.83 3.81
N SER A 208 11.29 -0.16 4.64
CA SER A 208 10.42 -1.30 4.28
C SER A 208 9.07 -0.86 3.72
N ARG A 209 8.35 0.01 4.44
CA ARG A 209 6.98 0.35 4.07
C ARG A 209 6.90 1.26 2.86
N SER A 210 7.84 2.18 2.65
CA SER A 210 7.88 2.99 1.42
C SER A 210 8.09 2.12 0.18
N LEU A 211 8.96 1.10 0.29
CA LEU A 211 9.13 0.09 -0.75
C LEU A 211 7.87 -0.77 -0.94
N GLY A 212 7.20 -1.10 0.16
CA GLY A 212 5.94 -1.81 0.14
C GLY A 212 4.85 -1.05 -0.63
N TRP A 213 4.73 0.26 -0.43
CA TRP A 213 3.80 1.09 -1.19
C TRP A 213 4.13 1.15 -2.68
N TYR A 214 5.42 1.22 -3.03
CA TYR A 214 5.85 1.14 -4.42
C TYR A 214 5.43 -0.19 -5.06
N GLY A 215 5.72 -1.32 -4.42
CA GLY A 215 5.31 -2.65 -4.89
C GLY A 215 3.79 -2.82 -5.05
N LEU A 216 3.03 -2.38 -4.04
CA LEU A 216 1.56 -2.37 -4.08
C LEU A 216 1.03 -1.55 -5.26
N ALA A 217 1.57 -0.34 -5.45
CA ALA A 217 1.17 0.55 -6.53
C ALA A 217 1.47 -0.07 -7.91
N LEU A 218 2.68 -0.59 -8.13
CA LEU A 218 3.05 -1.23 -9.40
C LEU A 218 2.13 -2.42 -9.75
N ALA A 219 1.88 -3.29 -8.76
CA ALA A 219 0.97 -4.43 -8.94
C ALA A 219 -0.42 -3.97 -9.38
N GLN A 220 -1.00 -2.97 -8.71
CA GLN A 220 -2.34 -2.47 -9.02
C GLN A 220 -2.38 -1.66 -10.32
N PHE A 221 -1.32 -0.95 -10.69
CA PHE A 221 -1.23 -0.27 -11.98
C PHE A 221 -1.32 -1.29 -13.11
N LEU A 222 -0.63 -2.42 -13.00
CA LEU A 222 -0.63 -3.45 -14.03
C LEU A 222 -2.00 -4.13 -14.21
N ASP A 223 -2.84 -4.15 -13.16
CA ASP A 223 -4.24 -4.59 -13.24
C ASP A 223 -5.16 -3.53 -13.88
N LEU A 224 -4.90 -2.24 -13.62
CA LEU A 224 -5.77 -1.14 -14.03
C LEU A 224 -5.45 -0.57 -15.41
N LEU A 225 -4.21 -0.70 -15.89
CA LEU A 225 -3.79 -0.22 -17.20
C LEU A 225 -4.25 -1.19 -18.30
N PRO A 226 -4.78 -0.69 -19.44
CA PRO A 226 -5.04 -1.53 -20.61
C PRO A 226 -3.79 -2.29 -21.05
N ALA A 227 -3.98 -3.49 -21.60
CA ALA A 227 -2.88 -4.36 -22.03
C ALA A 227 -1.94 -3.69 -23.06
N ASP A 228 -2.49 -2.82 -23.90
CA ASP A 228 -1.80 -2.07 -24.96
C ASP A 228 -1.36 -0.66 -24.55
N GLU A 229 -1.52 -0.27 -23.27
CA GLU A 229 -1.15 1.06 -22.80
C GLU A 229 0.36 1.32 -22.99
N PRO A 230 0.76 2.41 -23.65
CA PRO A 230 2.16 2.80 -23.79
C PRO A 230 2.84 2.94 -22.43
N GLY A 231 3.97 2.25 -22.23
CA GLY A 231 4.72 2.27 -20.96
C GLY A 231 4.39 1.11 -20.02
N ARG A 232 3.28 0.38 -20.21
CA ARG A 232 2.93 -0.79 -19.38
C ARG A 232 4.01 -1.87 -19.40
N ALA A 233 4.63 -2.12 -20.56
CA ALA A 233 5.72 -3.09 -20.67
C ALA A 233 7.00 -2.64 -19.96
N GLU A 234 7.28 -1.33 -19.89
CA GLU A 234 8.40 -0.79 -19.10
C GLU A 234 8.13 -0.99 -17.60
N LEU A 235 6.91 -0.67 -17.17
CA LEU A 235 6.44 -0.87 -15.80
C LEU A 235 6.53 -2.33 -15.36
N ALA A 236 6.11 -3.28 -16.21
CA ALA A 236 6.15 -4.70 -15.92
C ALA A 236 7.59 -5.22 -15.69
N ARG A 237 8.57 -4.72 -16.48
CA ARG A 237 9.98 -5.06 -16.28
C ARG A 237 10.54 -4.46 -14.99
N ALA A 238 10.18 -3.22 -14.68
CA ALA A 238 10.56 -2.58 -13.42
C ALA A 238 9.99 -3.36 -12.23
N PHE A 239 8.72 -3.77 -12.30
CA PHE A 239 8.05 -4.56 -11.26
C PHE A 239 8.71 -5.93 -11.05
N SER A 240 9.00 -6.65 -12.14
CA SER A 240 9.70 -7.95 -12.07
C SER A 240 11.10 -7.81 -11.45
N SER A 241 11.85 -6.76 -11.82
CA SER A 241 13.18 -6.49 -11.23
C SER A 241 13.10 -6.13 -9.74
N PHE A 242 12.05 -5.40 -9.34
CA PHE A 242 11.81 -5.05 -7.95
C PHE A 242 11.45 -6.29 -7.11
N VAL A 243 10.65 -7.20 -7.65
CA VAL A 243 10.34 -8.49 -7.02
C VAL A 243 11.61 -9.30 -6.73
N ASP A 244 12.54 -9.38 -7.68
CA ASP A 244 13.82 -10.04 -7.47
C ASP A 244 14.62 -9.42 -6.32
N ALA A 245 14.60 -8.08 -6.21
CA ALA A 245 15.25 -7.38 -5.10
C ALA A 245 14.62 -7.74 -3.75
N LEU A 246 13.28 -7.77 -3.65
CA LEU A 246 12.59 -8.18 -2.42
C LEU A 246 12.98 -9.59 -1.97
N ILE A 247 13.06 -10.54 -2.89
CA ILE A 247 13.45 -11.93 -2.59
C ILE A 247 14.87 -11.98 -2.00
N ARG A 248 15.82 -11.20 -2.54
CA ARG A 248 17.21 -11.17 -2.06
C ARG A 248 17.34 -10.72 -0.60
N TYR A 249 16.48 -9.83 -0.14
CA TYR A 249 16.55 -9.23 1.20
C TYR A 249 15.55 -9.84 2.20
N GLN A 250 14.90 -10.95 1.85
CA GLN A 250 14.05 -11.67 2.78
C GLN A 250 14.90 -12.35 3.86
N ASP A 251 14.55 -12.12 5.12
CA ASP A 251 15.16 -12.81 6.25
C ASP A 251 14.88 -14.32 6.18
N GLN A 252 15.93 -15.14 6.31
CA GLN A 252 15.82 -16.58 6.08
C GLN A 252 15.21 -17.32 7.27
N GLU A 253 15.31 -16.77 8.49
CA GLU A 253 14.79 -17.40 9.70
C GLU A 253 13.30 -17.13 9.89
N SER A 254 12.90 -15.86 9.80
CA SER A 254 11.50 -15.44 9.99
C SER A 254 10.66 -15.46 8.72
N GLY A 255 11.29 -15.39 7.54
CA GLY A 255 10.59 -15.12 6.27
C GLY A 255 10.12 -13.67 6.10
N LEU A 256 10.40 -12.78 7.05
CA LEU A 256 9.96 -11.38 7.03
C LEU A 256 11.06 -10.45 6.46
N TRP A 257 10.79 -9.15 6.48
CA TRP A 257 11.73 -8.11 6.08
C TRP A 257 11.97 -7.09 7.19
N TYR A 258 13.18 -6.57 7.23
CA TYR A 258 13.59 -5.57 8.20
C TYR A 258 13.05 -4.18 7.87
N GLN A 259 12.87 -3.34 8.91
CA GLN A 259 12.52 -1.92 8.82
C GLN A 259 13.45 -1.18 7.85
N VAL A 260 14.77 -1.37 7.97
CA VAL A 260 15.73 -0.97 6.94
C VAL A 260 16.17 -2.23 6.20
N VAL A 261 15.73 -2.36 4.96
CA VAL A 261 15.62 -3.66 4.26
C VAL A 261 16.97 -4.35 4.04
N ASP A 262 18.03 -3.59 3.74
CA ASP A 262 19.34 -4.13 3.39
C ASP A 262 20.31 -4.28 4.58
N LYS A 263 19.85 -3.99 5.80
CA LYS A 263 20.69 -3.90 7.01
C LYS A 263 20.23 -4.84 8.12
N GLY A 264 19.77 -6.05 7.76
CA GLY A 264 19.27 -7.03 8.71
C GLY A 264 20.32 -7.57 9.72
N ASP A 265 21.61 -7.38 9.42
CA ASP A 265 22.73 -7.75 10.29
C ASP A 265 22.98 -6.74 11.43
N ARG A 266 22.35 -5.56 11.38
CA ARG A 266 22.49 -4.53 12.40
C ARG A 266 21.64 -4.88 13.63
N PRO A 267 22.22 -4.89 14.84
CA PRO A 267 21.55 -5.36 16.05
C PRO A 267 20.39 -4.46 16.54
N ASP A 268 20.34 -3.22 16.08
CA ASP A 268 19.29 -2.23 16.38
C ASP A 268 18.20 -2.15 15.30
N ASN A 269 18.36 -2.87 14.19
CA ASN A 269 17.30 -3.06 13.21
C ASN A 269 16.30 -4.12 13.69
N TRP A 270 15.15 -4.22 13.03
CA TRP A 270 14.09 -5.12 13.45
C TRP A 270 13.17 -5.49 12.28
N LEU A 271 12.56 -6.68 12.35
CA LEU A 271 11.57 -7.15 11.39
C LEU A 271 10.29 -6.34 11.51
N GLU A 272 9.85 -5.72 10.41
CA GLU A 272 8.71 -4.80 10.42
C GLU A 272 7.52 -5.39 9.68
N THR A 273 6.37 -5.39 10.35
CA THR A 273 5.21 -6.17 9.92
C THR A 273 4.50 -5.57 8.71
N SER A 274 4.32 -4.25 8.65
CA SER A 274 3.52 -3.66 7.57
C SER A 274 4.20 -3.72 6.19
N GLY A 275 5.51 -3.43 6.12
CA GLY A 275 6.32 -3.61 4.93
C GLY A 275 6.35 -5.07 4.50
N SER A 276 6.52 -6.00 5.45
CA SER A 276 6.46 -7.44 5.17
C SER A 276 5.11 -7.87 4.57
N CYS A 277 3.98 -7.38 5.10
CA CYS A 277 2.66 -7.60 4.50
C CYS A 277 2.59 -7.10 3.06
N LEU A 278 3.08 -5.89 2.79
CA LEU A 278 3.08 -5.30 1.45
C LEU A 278 3.99 -6.06 0.48
N PHE A 279 5.11 -6.62 0.96
CA PHE A 279 5.98 -7.46 0.15
C PHE A 279 5.33 -8.82 -0.16
N VAL A 280 4.66 -9.45 0.81
CA VAL A 280 3.89 -10.68 0.57
C VAL A 280 2.79 -10.44 -0.48
N TYR A 281 2.03 -9.34 -0.35
CA TYR A 281 1.06 -8.91 -1.37
C TYR A 281 1.73 -8.79 -2.75
N THR A 282 2.85 -8.07 -2.81
CA THR A 282 3.58 -7.77 -4.04
C THR A 282 4.06 -9.04 -4.73
N LEU A 283 4.71 -9.94 -3.99
CA LEU A 283 5.22 -11.21 -4.48
C LEU A 283 4.09 -12.11 -5.00
N ALA A 284 2.99 -12.22 -4.25
CA ALA A 284 1.83 -13.00 -4.67
C ALA A 284 1.20 -12.45 -5.96
N LYS A 285 1.03 -11.12 -6.05
CA LYS A 285 0.50 -10.46 -7.26
C LYS A 285 1.41 -10.64 -8.47
N ALA A 286 2.73 -10.55 -8.30
CA ALA A 286 3.68 -10.74 -9.40
C ALA A 286 3.59 -12.13 -10.01
N VAL A 287 3.43 -13.17 -9.18
CA VAL A 287 3.18 -14.54 -9.67
C VAL A 287 1.84 -14.64 -10.38
N GLN A 288 0.78 -14.08 -9.80
CA GLN A 288 -0.56 -14.13 -10.41
C GLN A 288 -0.62 -13.44 -11.78
N GLN A 289 0.17 -12.38 -11.97
CA GLN A 289 0.29 -11.61 -13.21
C GLN A 289 1.26 -12.23 -14.23
N GLY A 290 1.90 -13.36 -13.91
CA GLY A 290 2.88 -14.03 -14.78
C GLY A 290 4.19 -13.24 -14.95
N LEU A 291 4.53 -12.37 -13.99
CA LEU A 291 5.72 -11.52 -14.01
C LEU A 291 6.84 -12.04 -13.09
N ALA A 292 6.55 -13.08 -12.29
CA ALA A 292 7.50 -13.78 -11.45
C ALA A 292 7.16 -15.27 -11.36
N GLY A 293 8.18 -16.12 -11.18
CA GLY A 293 8.05 -17.57 -11.15
C GLY A 293 7.93 -18.16 -9.74
N GLU A 294 8.28 -19.44 -9.61
CA GLU A 294 8.14 -20.19 -8.37
C GLU A 294 8.91 -19.61 -7.17
N ASP A 295 10.07 -18.99 -7.40
CA ASP A 295 10.87 -18.39 -6.33
C ASP A 295 10.11 -17.27 -5.60
N ALA A 296 9.41 -16.42 -6.34
CA ALA A 296 8.52 -15.41 -5.77
C ALA A 296 7.35 -16.06 -5.03
N GLY A 297 6.79 -17.14 -5.55
CA GLY A 297 5.71 -17.89 -4.88
C GLY A 297 6.18 -18.52 -3.56
N ARG A 298 7.39 -19.07 -3.50
CA ARG A 298 8.00 -19.60 -2.27
C ARG A 298 8.31 -18.48 -1.28
N ALA A 299 8.83 -17.35 -1.75
CA ALA A 299 9.10 -16.19 -0.91
C ALA A 299 7.80 -15.60 -0.31
N ALA A 300 6.73 -15.51 -1.11
CA ALA A 300 5.41 -15.07 -0.65
C ALA A 300 4.87 -16.00 0.45
N LEU A 301 4.96 -17.32 0.25
CA LEU A 301 4.53 -18.30 1.24
C LEU A 301 5.32 -18.20 2.54
N ARG A 302 6.66 -18.14 2.49
CA ARG A 302 7.48 -17.97 3.70
C ARG A 302 7.14 -16.68 4.45
N GLY A 303 6.96 -15.57 3.73
CA GLY A 303 6.57 -14.30 4.34
C GLY A 303 5.19 -14.38 4.98
N TYR A 304 4.22 -15.00 4.32
CA TYR A 304 2.89 -15.25 4.88
C TYR A 304 2.94 -16.10 6.15
N GLU A 305 3.71 -17.21 6.13
CA GLU A 305 3.90 -18.06 7.29
C GLU A 305 4.50 -17.28 8.46
N GLY A 306 5.56 -16.50 8.22
CA GLY A 306 6.17 -15.60 9.21
C GLY A 306 5.17 -14.60 9.78
N LEU A 307 4.36 -13.96 8.93
CA LEU A 307 3.33 -13.00 9.37
C LEU A 307 2.30 -13.66 10.28
N THR A 308 1.81 -14.86 9.96
CA THR A 308 0.83 -15.55 10.82
C THR A 308 1.43 -16.08 12.13
N GLN A 309 2.75 -16.25 12.20
CA GLN A 309 3.44 -16.68 13.43
C GLN A 309 3.59 -15.54 14.44
N VAL A 310 3.75 -14.29 13.99
CA VAL A 310 3.89 -13.13 14.89
C VAL A 310 2.55 -12.61 15.42
N VAL A 311 1.42 -13.07 14.88
CA VAL A 311 0.10 -12.63 15.35
C VAL A 311 -0.14 -13.06 16.79
N GLU A 312 -0.53 -12.08 17.61
CA GLU A 312 -0.93 -12.23 19.00
C GLU A 312 -2.46 -12.19 19.16
N TRP A 313 -2.92 -12.42 20.39
CA TRP A 313 -4.34 -12.34 20.76
C TRP A 313 -4.49 -11.55 22.06
N ASP A 314 -5.49 -10.67 22.13
CA ASP A 314 -5.83 -9.98 23.37
C ASP A 314 -6.74 -10.83 24.28
N ASP A 315 -7.03 -10.31 25.48
CA ASP A 315 -7.85 -10.98 26.49
C ASP A 315 -9.31 -11.25 26.04
N LYS A 316 -9.78 -10.54 25.01
CA LYS A 316 -11.10 -10.73 24.41
C LYS A 316 -11.06 -11.70 23.21
N GLY A 317 -9.89 -12.26 22.90
CA GLY A 317 -9.71 -13.15 21.76
C GLY A 317 -9.68 -12.42 20.42
N ARG A 318 -9.35 -11.12 20.40
CA ARG A 318 -9.16 -10.35 19.16
C ARG A 318 -7.73 -10.46 18.68
N LEU A 319 -7.56 -10.43 17.37
CA LEU A 319 -6.28 -10.43 16.70
C LEU A 319 -5.50 -9.16 17.06
N VAL A 320 -4.23 -9.34 17.38
CA VAL A 320 -3.27 -8.28 17.64
C VAL A 320 -2.06 -8.49 16.73
N LEU A 321 -1.89 -7.60 15.76
CA LEU A 321 -0.75 -7.58 14.86
C LEU A 321 0.34 -6.66 15.43
N PRO A 322 1.49 -7.19 15.87
CA PRO A 322 2.54 -6.41 16.50
C PRO A 322 3.52 -5.83 15.47
N ASP A 323 4.51 -5.08 15.97
CA ASP A 323 5.68 -4.61 15.22
C ASP A 323 5.34 -3.85 13.93
N ILE A 324 4.32 -3.00 14.01
CA ILE A 324 3.99 -2.06 12.94
C ILE A 324 4.69 -0.74 13.21
N CYS A 325 5.47 -0.25 12.25
CA CYS A 325 6.07 1.09 12.36
C CYS A 325 4.96 2.16 12.36
N ILE A 326 5.01 3.17 13.24
CA ILE A 326 4.08 4.32 13.12
C ILE A 326 4.33 5.16 11.85
N GLY A 327 3.42 6.09 11.52
CA GLY A 327 3.66 7.10 10.49
C GLY A 327 5.05 7.74 10.61
N THR A 328 5.80 7.73 9.51
CA THR A 328 7.24 8.00 9.50
C THR A 328 7.61 8.81 8.26
N SER A 329 8.51 9.78 8.44
CA SER A 329 8.96 10.70 7.40
C SER A 329 10.26 10.23 6.74
N ALA A 330 10.69 10.90 5.68
CA ALA A 330 12.05 10.80 5.16
C ALA A 330 13.09 11.16 6.26
N GLY A 331 14.13 10.35 6.42
CA GLY A 331 15.11 10.45 7.50
C GLY A 331 16.33 9.55 7.28
N ASP A 332 17.20 9.46 8.29
CA ASP A 332 18.41 8.60 8.29
C ASP A 332 18.17 7.24 8.96
N TYR A 333 19.21 6.41 9.05
CA TYR A 333 19.14 5.09 9.67
C TYR A 333 18.59 5.14 11.10
N ASP A 334 19.17 5.99 11.95
CA ASP A 334 18.78 6.09 13.37
C ASP A 334 17.32 6.53 13.50
N HIS A 335 16.87 7.44 12.61
CA HIS A 335 15.46 7.81 12.52
C HIS A 335 14.56 6.60 12.26
N TYR A 336 14.90 5.73 11.30
CA TYR A 336 14.09 4.55 10.95
C TYR A 336 14.15 3.44 11.99
N ALA A 337 15.36 3.10 12.46
CA ALA A 337 15.57 2.02 13.42
C ALA A 337 14.88 2.33 14.76
N ALA A 338 14.88 3.60 15.19
CA ALA A 338 14.27 4.04 16.44
C ALA A 338 12.75 4.30 16.36
N ARG A 339 12.08 4.05 15.22
CA ARG A 339 10.63 4.31 15.12
C ARG A 339 9.85 3.44 16.11
N PRO A 340 8.84 4.02 16.80
CA PRO A 340 7.95 3.25 17.65
C PRO A 340 7.27 2.12 16.89
N LYS A 341 7.30 0.94 17.53
CA LYS A 341 6.56 -0.26 17.13
C LYS A 341 5.21 -0.24 17.84
N VAL A 342 4.13 -0.32 17.09
CA VAL A 342 2.76 -0.29 17.63
C VAL A 342 1.97 -1.51 17.17
N LYS A 343 0.90 -1.79 17.91
CA LYS A 343 0.00 -2.90 17.65
C LYS A 343 -1.26 -2.40 16.94
N ASN A 344 -1.78 -3.17 15.99
CA ASN A 344 -3.03 -2.89 15.27
C ASN A 344 -3.13 -1.50 14.64
N ASP A 345 -1.99 -0.91 14.24
CA ASP A 345 -1.98 0.30 13.45
C ASP A 345 -2.56 0.02 12.05
N LEU A 346 -3.39 0.96 11.55
CA LEU A 346 -4.24 0.73 10.38
C LEU A 346 -3.43 0.43 9.10
N HIS A 347 -2.20 0.95 8.98
CA HIS A 347 -1.33 0.63 7.84
C HIS A 347 -1.04 -0.86 7.78
N GLY A 348 -0.61 -1.42 8.90
CA GLY A 348 -0.21 -2.83 8.99
C GLY A 348 -1.39 -3.76 8.92
N VAL A 349 -2.52 -3.45 9.57
CA VAL A 349 -3.71 -4.31 9.50
C VAL A 349 -4.31 -4.31 8.10
N GLY A 350 -4.40 -3.14 7.44
CA GLY A 350 -4.85 -3.06 6.06
C GLY A 350 -3.97 -3.87 5.12
N ALA A 351 -2.65 -3.71 5.22
CA ALA A 351 -1.69 -4.47 4.45
C ALA A 351 -1.77 -5.98 4.73
N PHE A 352 -1.99 -6.39 5.99
CA PHE A 352 -2.14 -7.80 6.37
C PHE A 352 -3.37 -8.43 5.73
N VAL A 353 -4.50 -7.73 5.75
CA VAL A 353 -5.73 -8.19 5.08
C VAL A 353 -5.49 -8.36 3.58
N MET A 354 -4.84 -7.38 2.92
CA MET A 354 -4.48 -7.49 1.50
C MET A 354 -3.51 -8.65 1.23
N ALA A 355 -2.51 -8.85 2.08
CA ALA A 355 -1.57 -9.97 1.95
C ALA A 355 -2.30 -11.31 2.02
N CYS A 356 -3.20 -11.46 3.00
CA CYS A 356 -4.03 -12.64 3.17
C CYS A 356 -4.93 -12.92 1.96
N THR A 357 -5.60 -11.91 1.41
CA THR A 357 -6.46 -12.10 0.22
C THR A 357 -5.65 -12.52 -1.00
N GLN A 358 -4.45 -11.95 -1.22
CA GLN A 358 -3.60 -12.36 -2.33
C GLN A 358 -2.96 -13.73 -2.14
N MET A 359 -2.66 -14.12 -0.90
CA MET A 359 -2.19 -15.46 -0.60
C MET A 359 -3.27 -16.51 -0.82
N GLU A 360 -4.54 -16.21 -0.50
CA GLU A 360 -5.66 -17.08 -0.88
C GLU A 360 -5.66 -17.32 -2.40
N MET A 361 -5.63 -16.25 -3.20
CA MET A 361 -5.67 -16.35 -4.65
C MET A 361 -4.47 -17.10 -5.23
N LEU A 362 -3.29 -16.95 -4.63
CA LEU A 362 -2.08 -17.67 -5.03
C LEU A 362 -2.16 -19.16 -4.71
N LEU A 363 -2.67 -19.53 -3.53
CA LEU A 363 -2.71 -20.91 -3.06
C LEU A 363 -3.82 -21.71 -3.76
N SER A 364 -5.00 -21.11 -3.96
CA SER A 364 -6.12 -21.76 -4.65
C SER A 364 -5.81 -22.07 -6.12
N ARG A 365 -4.93 -21.30 -6.78
CA ARG A 365 -4.44 -21.62 -8.14
C ARG A 365 -3.58 -22.88 -8.19
N LYS A 366 -2.81 -23.18 -7.14
CA LYS A 366 -1.96 -24.37 -7.10
C LYS A 366 -2.77 -25.66 -6.88
N GLU A 367 -3.98 -25.55 -6.36
CA GLU A 367 -4.89 -26.68 -6.17
C GLU A 367 -5.70 -27.00 -7.43
N ASP A 368 -5.70 -26.14 -8.45
CA ASP A 368 -6.31 -26.43 -9.75
C ASP A 368 -5.34 -27.27 -10.62
N PRO A 369 -5.64 -28.55 -10.90
CA PRO A 369 -4.73 -29.45 -11.63
C PRO A 369 -4.45 -29.01 -13.08
N ALA A 370 -5.15 -28.00 -13.59
CA ALA A 370 -4.98 -27.48 -14.93
C ALA A 370 -3.76 -26.54 -15.11
N ASP A 371 -3.20 -25.99 -14.02
CA ASP A 371 -2.16 -24.94 -14.08
C ASP A 371 -0.73 -25.43 -13.78
N VAL A 372 -0.51 -26.73 -13.61
CA VAL A 372 0.84 -27.30 -13.58
C VAL A 372 1.35 -27.47 -15.01
N HIS A 373 1.54 -26.38 -15.76
CA HIS A 373 2.42 -26.27 -16.94
C HIS A 373 2.30 -24.88 -17.58
N VAL A 374 3.17 -23.93 -17.17
CA VAL A 374 3.90 -23.02 -18.08
C VAL A 374 5.27 -22.74 -17.52
#